data_AF-A0A4U1B850-F1
#
_entry.id   AF-A0A4U1B850-F1
#
_cell.length_a   1.000
_cell.length_b   1.000
_cell.length_c   1.000
_cell.angle_alpha   90.00
_cell.angle_beta   90.00
_cell.angle_gamma   90.00
#
_symmetry.space_group_name_H-M   'P 1'
#
loop_
_entity.id
_entity.type
_entity.pdbx_description
1 polymer ?
#
loop_
_entity_poly.entity_id
_entity_poly.type
_entity_poly.pdbx_seq_one_letter_code
_entity_poly.pdbx_strand_id
1 'polypeptide(L)'
;MVKIFKAQKRPSMVGQNLDLDIVGFDINGDGIARSGKKSVFVTGALPGEQVQAKIISEHSKYLRAKAIKVTNPHPQRITPRCKHYYQCGGCDFQHMPRELELEVKQQKIAELFRRNAELDELPWQAPLLSDEWHYRRKARIGVQYNRLNQPLVGFRQKNAKHITEIKSCDVLAPDLSNIFAKLQTLLSELKGHQLIGHVEVFATNAVTLVFRYLGKLSKDNRARFVAFAEQHSYQVLVEDDQQLHDLTEVQRNGQKSELYYDIDGCRINFTAKDFIQVNAELNAKMAMQAIDWLELTKADNVLDLFSGLGNFSLPIAKRVKQVVGIEGVQTMVDRASDNASANQMDNCQFYQADLNAEQFQWPWPEARTFNKVILDPARAGAHGVIKPVAELGADKVLYIACDAATMARDCKTLLASGYRLEKIALLDMFAQTRHVETMALFHKT
;
A
#
# COMPACT_ATOMS: atom_id res chain seq x y z
N MET A 1 -38.84 22.44 41.11
CA MET A 1 -37.77 21.42 41.04
C MET A 1 -38.00 20.60 39.77
N VAL A 2 -37.30 20.92 38.67
CA VAL A 2 -37.52 20.27 37.37
C VAL A 2 -36.90 18.87 37.41
N LYS A 3 -37.73 17.82 37.31
CA LYS A 3 -37.26 16.43 37.18
C LYS A 3 -36.70 16.24 35.77
N ILE A 4 -35.38 16.33 35.63
CA ILE A 4 -34.67 15.93 34.41
C ILE A 4 -34.82 14.41 34.29
N PHE A 5 -35.58 13.97 33.28
CA PHE A 5 -35.78 12.56 32.97
C PHE A 5 -34.45 11.95 32.54
N LYS A 6 -33.79 11.18 33.42
CA LYS A 6 -32.62 10.37 33.03
C LYS A 6 -33.14 9.18 32.22
N ALA A 7 -32.98 9.24 30.91
CA ALA A 7 -33.25 8.09 30.03
C ALA A 7 -32.48 6.86 30.54
N GLN A 8 -33.18 5.76 30.81
CA GLN A 8 -32.54 4.49 31.15
C GLN A 8 -31.56 4.09 30.05
N LYS A 9 -30.31 3.83 30.42
CA LYS A 9 -29.28 3.34 29.49
C LYS A 9 -29.77 2.00 28.93
N ARG A 10 -30.06 1.96 27.63
CA ARG A 10 -30.35 0.69 26.94
C ARG A 10 -29.17 -0.26 27.10
N PRO A 11 -29.41 -1.56 27.32
CA PRO A 11 -28.33 -2.55 27.36
C PRO A 11 -27.55 -2.51 26.05
N SER A 12 -26.23 -2.52 26.14
CA SER A 12 -25.35 -2.56 24.97
C SER A 12 -25.60 -3.84 24.18
N MET A 13 -25.66 -3.73 22.85
CA MET A 13 -25.70 -4.90 21.97
C MET A 13 -24.34 -5.56 21.78
N VAL A 14 -23.25 -4.92 22.23
CA VAL A 14 -21.89 -5.43 22.07
C VAL A 14 -21.74 -6.80 22.75
N GLY A 15 -21.19 -7.76 22.02
CA GLY A 15 -20.99 -9.14 22.47
C GLY A 15 -22.16 -10.08 22.19
N GLN A 16 -23.34 -9.57 21.84
CA GLN A 16 -24.49 -10.37 21.44
C GLN A 16 -24.29 -11.00 20.06
N ASN A 17 -24.91 -12.15 19.85
CA ASN A 17 -24.96 -12.83 18.56
C ASN A 17 -26.32 -12.57 17.91
N LEU A 18 -26.32 -12.26 16.61
CA LEU A 18 -27.51 -12.11 15.80
C LEU A 18 -27.41 -13.04 14.59
N ASP A 19 -28.52 -13.65 14.20
CA ASP A 19 -28.63 -14.31 12.89
C ASP A 19 -29.07 -13.26 11.86
N LEU A 20 -28.31 -13.13 10.78
CA LEU A 20 -28.43 -12.05 9.81
C LEU A 20 -28.38 -12.60 8.38
N ASP A 21 -29.28 -12.09 7.54
CA ASP A 21 -29.20 -12.23 6.09
C ASP A 21 -28.36 -11.09 5.51
N ILE A 22 -27.32 -11.44 4.74
CA ILE A 22 -26.42 -10.47 4.12
C ILE A 22 -26.96 -10.12 2.73
N VAL A 23 -27.18 -8.83 2.48
CA VAL A 23 -27.86 -8.34 1.27
C VAL A 23 -26.95 -7.64 0.27
N GLY A 24 -25.73 -7.29 0.67
CA GLY A 24 -24.80 -6.54 -0.16
C GLY A 24 -23.48 -6.28 0.54
N PHE A 25 -22.62 -5.50 -0.08
CA PHE A 25 -21.35 -5.06 0.49
C PHE A 25 -21.37 -3.57 0.81
N ASP A 26 -20.61 -3.17 1.83
CA ASP A 26 -20.22 -1.78 2.02
C ASP A 26 -18.99 -1.43 1.18
N ILE A 27 -18.59 -0.16 1.24
CA ILE A 27 -17.43 0.37 0.52
C ILE A 27 -16.08 -0.26 0.94
N ASN A 28 -16.06 -1.02 2.03
CA ASN A 28 -14.88 -1.72 2.53
C ASN A 28 -14.93 -3.23 2.25
N GLY A 29 -15.98 -3.72 1.57
CA GLY A 29 -16.23 -5.14 1.34
C GLY A 29 -16.70 -5.90 2.58
N ASP A 30 -17.18 -5.20 3.63
CA ASP A 30 -17.90 -5.83 4.73
C ASP A 30 -19.35 -6.09 4.29
N GLY A 31 -19.91 -7.24 4.66
CA GLY A 31 -21.30 -7.59 4.34
C GLY A 31 -22.29 -6.63 5.02
N ILE A 32 -23.37 -6.26 4.35
CA ILE A 32 -24.44 -5.43 4.90
C ILE A 32 -25.64 -6.31 5.23
N ALA A 33 -26.14 -6.14 6.45
CA ALA A 33 -27.43 -6.68 6.88
C ALA A 33 -28.27 -5.59 7.56
N ARG A 34 -29.50 -5.92 7.95
CA ARG A 34 -30.34 -5.06 8.78
C ARG A 34 -30.77 -5.77 10.06
N SER A 35 -30.78 -5.04 11.17
CA SER A 35 -31.39 -5.46 12.43
C SER A 35 -32.34 -4.35 12.88
N GLY A 36 -33.63 -4.56 12.64
CA GLY A 36 -34.66 -3.53 12.80
C GLY A 36 -34.37 -2.30 11.93
N LYS A 37 -34.15 -1.13 12.56
CA LYS A 37 -33.85 0.14 11.87
C LYS A 37 -32.36 0.40 11.66
N LYS A 38 -31.46 -0.43 12.20
CA LYS A 38 -30.01 -0.23 12.09
C LYS A 38 -29.43 -1.08 10.96
N SER A 39 -28.54 -0.48 10.17
CA SER A 39 -27.64 -1.23 9.30
C SER A 39 -26.60 -1.96 10.14
N VAL A 40 -26.23 -3.17 9.75
CA VAL A 40 -25.19 -3.97 10.39
C VAL A 40 -24.10 -4.28 9.37
N PHE A 41 -22.87 -3.86 9.65
CA PHE A 41 -21.71 -4.17 8.81
C PHE A 41 -20.98 -5.39 9.39
N VAL A 42 -20.93 -6.48 8.62
CA VAL A 42 -20.50 -7.80 9.06
C VAL A 42 -19.22 -8.18 8.33
N THR A 43 -18.08 -8.08 9.02
CA THR A 43 -16.80 -8.52 8.45
C THR A 43 -16.77 -10.03 8.25
N GLY A 44 -16.32 -10.45 7.07
CA GLY A 44 -16.14 -11.85 6.68
C GLY A 44 -17.40 -12.55 6.20
N ALA A 45 -18.43 -11.79 5.80
CA ALA A 45 -19.68 -12.29 5.26
C ALA A 45 -19.90 -11.78 3.83
N LEU A 46 -20.43 -12.64 2.97
CA LEU A 46 -20.71 -12.36 1.56
C LEU A 46 -22.22 -12.10 1.34
N PRO A 47 -22.62 -11.28 0.36
CA PRO A 47 -24.01 -11.15 -0.07
C PRO A 47 -24.63 -12.51 -0.40
N GLY A 48 -25.90 -12.69 -0.02
CA GLY A 48 -26.61 -13.96 -0.17
C GLY A 48 -26.37 -14.95 0.97
N GLU A 49 -25.47 -14.67 1.91
CA GLU A 49 -25.23 -15.54 3.05
C GLU A 49 -26.23 -15.34 4.19
N GLN A 50 -26.46 -16.42 4.93
CA GLN A 50 -26.99 -16.35 6.29
C GLN A 50 -25.86 -16.61 7.26
N VAL A 51 -25.70 -15.72 8.23
CA VAL A 51 -24.61 -15.79 9.20
C VAL A 51 -25.10 -15.55 10.61
N GLN A 52 -24.51 -16.27 11.56
CA GLN A 52 -24.49 -15.82 12.95
C GLN A 52 -23.33 -14.85 13.11
N ALA A 53 -23.61 -13.61 13.51
CA ALA A 53 -22.65 -12.54 13.66
C ALA A 53 -22.60 -12.02 15.09
N LYS A 54 -21.39 -11.83 15.62
CA LYS A 54 -21.16 -11.24 16.94
C LYS A 54 -20.97 -9.73 16.81
N ILE A 55 -21.75 -8.94 17.53
CA ILE A 55 -21.63 -7.47 17.55
C ILE A 55 -20.31 -7.07 18.24
N ILE A 56 -19.47 -6.31 17.54
CA ILE A 56 -18.17 -5.83 18.03
C ILE A 56 -18.22 -4.36 18.46
N SER A 57 -19.06 -3.54 17.84
CA SER A 57 -19.28 -2.15 18.25
C SER A 57 -20.69 -1.69 17.89
N GLU A 58 -21.20 -0.75 18.67
CA GLU A 58 -22.52 -0.17 18.49
C GLU A 58 -22.40 1.35 18.31
N HIS A 59 -23.05 1.86 17.27
CA HIS A 59 -23.20 3.29 17.01
C HIS A 59 -24.70 3.65 16.95
N SER A 60 -24.99 4.96 16.88
CA SER A 60 -26.36 5.47 16.89
C SER A 60 -27.17 4.97 15.69
N LYS A 61 -26.57 4.96 14.48
CA LYS A 61 -27.22 4.60 13.22
C LYS A 61 -26.91 3.18 12.71
N TYR A 62 -25.83 2.56 13.19
CA TYR A 62 -25.37 1.27 12.68
C TYR A 62 -24.66 0.44 13.74
N LEU A 63 -24.51 -0.85 13.45
CA LEU A 63 -23.72 -1.81 14.23
C LEU A 63 -22.54 -2.31 13.38
N ARG A 64 -21.42 -2.65 14.03
CA ARG A 64 -20.38 -3.48 13.42
C ARG A 64 -20.39 -4.84 14.06
N ALA A 65 -20.26 -5.88 13.25
CA ALA A 65 -20.25 -7.27 13.67
C ALA A 65 -19.16 -8.06 12.92
N LYS A 66 -18.84 -9.24 13.45
CA LYS A 66 -17.98 -10.22 12.79
C LYS A 66 -18.76 -11.51 12.62
N ALA A 67 -18.75 -12.09 11.42
CA ALA A 67 -19.31 -13.42 11.21
C ALA A 67 -18.55 -14.44 12.08
N ILE A 68 -19.29 -15.18 12.92
CA ILE A 68 -18.74 -16.26 13.76
C ILE A 68 -19.09 -17.64 13.20
N LYS A 69 -20.22 -17.74 12.48
CA LYS A 69 -20.64 -18.94 11.77
C LYS A 69 -21.40 -18.53 10.52
N VAL A 70 -21.11 -19.18 9.40
CA VAL A 70 -21.88 -19.06 8.17
C VAL A 70 -22.82 -20.27 8.11
N THR A 71 -24.12 -20.04 8.23
CA THR A 71 -25.15 -21.11 8.29
C THR A 71 -25.66 -21.48 6.91
N ASN A 72 -25.73 -20.51 6.00
CA ASN A 72 -25.97 -20.73 4.57
C ASN A 72 -24.86 -20.01 3.77
N PRO A 73 -23.81 -20.71 3.33
CA PRO A 73 -22.69 -20.10 2.64
C PRO A 73 -23.04 -19.72 1.19
N HIS A 74 -22.42 -18.66 0.69
CA HIS A 74 -22.50 -18.31 -0.72
C HIS A 74 -21.87 -19.43 -1.56
N PRO A 75 -22.41 -19.80 -2.73
CA PRO A 75 -21.89 -20.92 -3.53
C PRO A 75 -20.41 -20.80 -3.91
N GLN A 76 -19.92 -19.57 -4.06
CA GLN A 76 -18.51 -19.29 -4.39
C GLN A 76 -17.62 -19.08 -3.15
N ARG A 77 -18.13 -19.15 -1.91
CA ARG A 77 -17.30 -18.98 -0.71
C ARG A 77 -16.17 -20.01 -0.72
N ILE A 78 -14.94 -19.53 -0.48
CA ILE A 78 -13.77 -20.40 -0.34
C ILE A 78 -13.27 -20.42 1.10
N THR A 79 -12.52 -21.46 1.43
CA THR A 79 -11.79 -21.53 2.70
C THR A 79 -10.51 -20.72 2.59
N PRO A 80 -10.24 -19.78 3.51
CA PRO A 80 -8.99 -19.04 3.53
C PRO A 80 -7.76 -19.95 3.56
N ARG A 81 -6.83 -19.73 2.62
CA ARG A 81 -5.57 -20.47 2.53
C ARG A 81 -4.70 -20.27 3.78
N CYS A 82 -4.63 -19.04 4.29
CA CYS A 82 -3.81 -18.72 5.46
C CYS A 82 -4.50 -19.13 6.76
N LYS A 83 -3.87 -20.05 7.52
CA LYS A 83 -4.33 -20.47 8.86
C LYS A 83 -4.47 -19.32 9.87
N HIS A 84 -3.79 -18.20 9.64
CA HIS A 84 -3.81 -17.03 10.52
C HIS A 84 -4.91 -16.02 10.16
N TYR A 85 -5.62 -16.21 9.04
CA TYR A 85 -6.51 -15.23 8.42
C TYR A 85 -7.57 -14.62 9.36
N TYR A 86 -8.18 -15.44 10.22
CA TYR A 86 -9.26 -14.98 11.10
C TYR A 86 -8.77 -14.12 12.29
N GLN A 87 -7.45 -14.07 12.53
CA GLN A 87 -6.81 -13.33 13.63
C GLN A 87 -5.94 -12.19 13.11
N CYS A 88 -5.08 -12.48 12.13
CA CYS A 88 -4.13 -11.54 11.53
C CYS A 88 -4.85 -10.41 10.78
N GLY A 89 -4.39 -9.17 10.96
CA GLY A 89 -4.93 -7.98 10.30
C GLY A 89 -4.39 -7.72 8.89
N GLY A 90 -3.64 -8.65 8.30
CA GLY A 90 -2.99 -8.45 7.00
C GLY A 90 -3.88 -8.66 5.78
N CYS A 91 -4.89 -9.54 5.84
CA CYS A 91 -5.75 -9.88 4.71
C CYS A 91 -7.24 -9.78 5.09
N ASP A 92 -8.07 -9.43 4.12
CA ASP A 92 -9.51 -9.18 4.27
C ASP A 92 -10.40 -10.12 3.46
N PHE A 93 -9.91 -10.64 2.32
CA PHE A 93 -10.76 -11.24 1.29
C PHE A 93 -10.44 -12.70 0.96
N GLN A 94 -9.58 -13.40 1.71
CA GLN A 94 -9.27 -14.83 1.43
C GLN A 94 -10.46 -15.81 1.52
N HIS A 95 -11.65 -15.34 1.91
CA HIS A 95 -12.87 -16.12 1.99
C HIS A 95 -13.76 -16.01 0.74
N MET A 96 -13.37 -15.17 -0.23
CA MET A 96 -13.99 -15.02 -1.54
C MET A 96 -12.97 -15.36 -2.63
N PRO A 97 -13.43 -15.83 -3.80
CA PRO A 97 -12.54 -16.06 -4.93
C PRO A 97 -12.05 -14.73 -5.49
N ARG A 98 -10.94 -14.78 -6.25
CA ARG A 98 -10.26 -13.61 -6.82
C ARG A 98 -11.21 -12.73 -7.64
N GLU A 99 -12.08 -13.34 -8.43
CA GLU A 99 -13.03 -12.64 -9.29
C GLU A 99 -13.97 -11.76 -8.48
N LEU A 100 -14.52 -12.29 -7.38
CA LEU A 100 -15.39 -11.54 -6.48
C LEU A 100 -14.63 -10.43 -5.74
N GLU A 101 -13.36 -10.65 -5.38
CA GLU A 101 -12.50 -9.58 -4.84
C GLU A 101 -12.37 -8.40 -5.82
N LEU A 102 -12.11 -8.69 -7.10
CA LEU A 102 -11.97 -7.66 -8.12
C LEU A 102 -13.29 -6.90 -8.35
N GLU A 103 -14.41 -7.61 -8.40
CA GLU A 103 -15.74 -7.00 -8.54
C GLU A 103 -16.05 -6.03 -7.39
N VAL A 104 -15.82 -6.44 -6.14
CA VAL A 104 -16.02 -5.59 -4.96
C VAL A 104 -15.14 -4.34 -5.01
N LYS A 105 -13.88 -4.49 -5.44
CA LYS A 105 -12.95 -3.36 -5.61
C LYS A 105 -13.40 -2.40 -6.70
N GLN A 106 -13.86 -2.89 -7.85
CA GLN A 106 -14.37 -2.04 -8.93
C GLN A 106 -15.67 -1.34 -8.55
N GLN A 107 -16.60 -2.02 -7.88
CA GLN A 107 -17.84 -1.42 -7.37
C GLN A 107 -17.55 -0.28 -6.38
N LYS A 108 -16.57 -0.47 -5.49
CA LYS A 108 -16.08 0.58 -4.59
C LYS A 108 -15.61 1.81 -5.36
N ILE A 109 -14.77 1.63 -6.38
CA ILE A 109 -14.25 2.74 -7.21
C ILE A 109 -15.41 3.43 -7.93
N ALA A 110 -16.29 2.67 -8.59
CA ALA A 110 -17.45 3.21 -9.32
C ALA A 110 -18.36 4.06 -8.41
N GLU A 111 -18.65 3.60 -7.20
CA GLU A 111 -19.47 4.35 -6.24
C GLU A 111 -18.79 5.64 -5.76
N LEU A 112 -17.46 5.61 -5.59
CA LEU A 112 -16.68 6.80 -5.23
C LEU A 112 -16.66 7.84 -6.34
N PHE A 113 -16.48 7.40 -7.59
CA PHE A 113 -16.52 8.30 -8.75
C PHE A 113 -17.92 8.88 -8.99
N ARG A 114 -18.97 8.07 -8.89
CA ARG A 114 -20.36 8.54 -8.97
C ARG A 114 -20.63 9.66 -7.96
N ARG A 115 -20.22 9.46 -6.71
CA ARG A 115 -20.51 10.41 -5.61
C ARG A 115 -19.64 11.68 -5.65
N ASN A 116 -18.37 11.57 -6.03
CA ASN A 116 -17.41 12.68 -5.86
C ASN A 116 -17.02 13.35 -7.18
N ALA A 117 -17.11 12.63 -8.31
CA ALA A 117 -16.81 13.14 -9.64
C ALA A 117 -18.06 13.28 -10.53
N GLU A 118 -19.24 12.86 -10.05
CA GLU A 118 -20.50 12.90 -10.81
C GLU A 118 -20.42 12.10 -12.13
N LEU A 119 -19.65 11.01 -12.11
CA LEU A 119 -19.51 10.07 -13.24
C LEU A 119 -20.26 8.77 -12.92
N ASP A 120 -21.42 8.58 -13.55
CA ASP A 120 -22.26 7.39 -13.35
C ASP A 120 -21.67 6.12 -13.97
N GLU A 121 -20.99 6.29 -15.11
CA GLU A 121 -20.31 5.26 -15.87
C GLU A 121 -18.82 5.59 -16.02
N LEU A 122 -18.00 4.55 -16.04
CA LEU A 122 -16.55 4.66 -16.09
C LEU A 122 -16.02 3.87 -17.30
N PRO A 123 -15.04 4.39 -18.05
CA PRO A 123 -14.45 3.72 -19.21
C PRO A 123 -13.45 2.64 -18.76
N TRP A 124 -13.98 1.59 -18.13
CA TRP A 124 -13.21 0.50 -17.55
C TRP A 124 -12.32 -0.19 -18.59
N GLN A 125 -11.05 -0.30 -18.26
CA GLN A 125 -10.11 -1.20 -18.89
C GLN A 125 -10.00 -2.47 -18.05
N ALA A 126 -9.40 -3.52 -18.62
CA ALA A 126 -9.12 -4.74 -17.87
C ALA A 126 -8.30 -4.44 -16.61
N PRO A 127 -8.59 -5.10 -15.46
CA PRO A 127 -7.79 -4.91 -14.27
C PRO A 127 -6.36 -5.37 -14.52
N LEU A 128 -5.39 -4.65 -13.96
CA LEU A 128 -4.00 -5.06 -13.99
C LEU A 128 -3.75 -6.04 -12.84
N LEU A 129 -3.25 -7.22 -13.19
CA LEU A 129 -3.10 -8.36 -12.26
C LEU A 129 -1.65 -8.87 -12.23
N SER A 130 -1.29 -9.44 -11.08
CA SER A 130 -0.09 -10.26 -10.83
C SER A 130 -0.52 -11.53 -10.10
N ASP A 131 0.43 -12.38 -9.67
CA ASP A 131 0.13 -13.46 -8.73
C ASP A 131 -0.60 -12.91 -7.48
N GLU A 132 -1.53 -13.70 -6.95
CA GLU A 132 -2.31 -13.41 -5.75
C GLU A 132 -1.59 -13.77 -4.45
N TRP A 133 -0.59 -14.64 -4.56
CA TRP A 133 0.32 -15.08 -3.52
C TRP A 133 1.74 -14.65 -3.88
N HIS A 134 2.62 -14.64 -2.89
CA HIS A 134 4.05 -14.40 -3.04
C HIS A 134 4.46 -13.08 -3.73
N TYR A 135 3.53 -12.14 -3.85
CA TYR A 135 3.75 -10.87 -4.53
C TYR A 135 4.51 -9.85 -3.67
N ARG A 136 4.41 -9.95 -2.34
CA ARG A 136 4.83 -8.88 -1.43
C ARG A 136 6.31 -8.96 -1.10
N ARG A 137 7.10 -8.09 -1.73
CA ARG A 137 8.56 -7.99 -1.56
C ARG A 137 9.02 -7.17 -0.35
N LYS A 138 8.14 -6.40 0.29
CA LYS A 138 8.44 -5.60 1.48
C LYS A 138 7.38 -5.78 2.56
N ALA A 139 7.83 -6.01 3.80
CA ALA A 139 6.93 -6.06 4.95
C ALA A 139 7.59 -5.50 6.22
N ARG A 140 6.75 -5.02 7.13
CA ARG A 140 7.15 -4.64 8.50
C ARG A 140 6.57 -5.65 9.46
N ILE A 141 7.42 -6.53 9.96
CA ILE A 141 7.05 -7.61 10.89
C ILE A 141 7.16 -7.06 12.30
N GLY A 142 6.05 -7.09 13.04
CA GLY A 142 6.01 -6.65 14.42
C GLY A 142 6.61 -7.68 15.37
N VAL A 143 7.27 -7.19 16.41
CA VAL A 143 7.81 -8.00 17.50
C VAL A 143 7.19 -7.51 18.81
N GLN A 144 6.61 -8.44 19.56
CA GLN A 144 6.12 -8.23 20.92
C GLN A 144 6.64 -9.34 21.82
N TYR A 145 6.42 -9.23 23.12
CA TYR A 145 6.88 -10.22 24.09
C TYR A 145 5.70 -10.68 24.95
N ASN A 146 5.62 -11.99 25.19
CA ASN A 146 4.61 -12.55 26.07
C ASN A 146 4.99 -12.33 27.55
N ARG A 147 4.13 -12.77 28.48
CA ARG A 147 4.37 -12.63 29.93
C ARG A 147 5.60 -13.40 30.44
N LEU A 148 6.05 -14.42 29.70
CA LEU A 148 7.27 -15.19 29.96
C LEU A 148 8.50 -14.59 29.26
N ASN A 149 8.37 -13.36 28.74
CA ASN A 149 9.40 -12.66 27.98
C ASN A 149 9.84 -13.38 26.69
N GLN A 150 9.01 -14.25 26.11
CA GLN A 150 9.32 -14.90 24.84
C GLN A 150 8.85 -14.04 23.66
N PRO A 151 9.62 -13.99 22.55
CA PRO A 151 9.25 -13.19 21.38
C PRO A 151 8.03 -13.75 20.65
N LEU A 152 7.08 -12.87 20.36
CA LEU A 152 5.94 -13.03 19.47
C LEU A 152 6.24 -12.27 18.19
N VAL A 153 6.38 -12.99 17.08
CA VAL A 153 6.76 -12.43 15.77
C VAL A 153 5.59 -12.57 14.80
N GLY A 154 5.19 -11.48 14.16
CA GLY A 154 4.07 -11.53 13.22
C GLY A 154 3.50 -10.17 12.85
N PHE A 155 2.18 -10.14 12.68
CA PHE A 155 1.45 -8.92 12.30
C PHE A 155 0.39 -8.58 13.35
N ARG A 156 -0.05 -7.32 13.36
CA ARG A 156 -1.11 -6.88 14.28
C ARG A 156 -2.40 -7.64 14.01
N GLN A 157 -3.11 -7.98 15.09
CA GLN A 157 -4.45 -8.55 15.04
C GLN A 157 -5.45 -7.56 14.42
N LYS A 158 -6.52 -8.10 13.81
CA LYS A 158 -7.65 -7.29 13.32
C LYS A 158 -8.20 -6.42 14.46
N ASN A 159 -8.19 -5.10 14.26
CA ASN A 159 -8.71 -4.11 15.21
C ASN A 159 -8.06 -4.12 16.61
N ALA A 160 -6.82 -4.61 16.74
CA ALA A 160 -6.11 -4.68 18.02
C ALA A 160 -4.62 -4.33 17.87
N LYS A 161 -3.99 -3.96 19.00
CA LYS A 161 -2.56 -3.64 19.06
C LYS A 161 -1.67 -4.88 19.28
N HIS A 162 -2.26 -6.02 19.62
CA HIS A 162 -1.55 -7.27 19.87
C HIS A 162 -1.09 -7.92 18.56
N ILE A 163 0.05 -8.61 18.61
CA ILE A 163 0.56 -9.38 17.49
C ILE A 163 -0.11 -10.76 17.44
N THR A 164 -0.59 -11.15 16.26
CA THR A 164 -0.84 -12.55 15.92
C THR A 164 0.51 -13.18 15.60
N GLU A 165 0.88 -14.22 16.32
CA GLU A 165 2.06 -15.02 15.99
C GLU A 165 1.84 -15.73 14.65
N ILE A 166 2.71 -15.42 13.69
CA ILE A 166 2.63 -15.96 12.32
C ILE A 166 3.68 -17.05 12.17
N LYS A 167 3.29 -18.18 11.60
CA LYS A 167 4.23 -19.27 11.27
C LYS A 167 4.70 -19.18 9.83
N SER A 168 3.77 -18.83 8.93
CA SER A 168 4.03 -18.62 7.51
C SER A 168 3.05 -17.58 6.95
N CYS A 169 3.47 -16.84 5.92
CA CYS A 169 2.65 -15.83 5.25
C CYS A 169 2.80 -15.93 3.73
N ASP A 170 1.79 -16.51 3.08
CA ASP A 170 1.82 -16.83 1.65
C ASP A 170 1.72 -15.59 0.74
N VAL A 171 1.37 -14.41 1.26
CA VAL A 171 1.44 -13.17 0.45
C VAL A 171 2.86 -12.59 0.39
N LEU A 172 3.74 -12.94 1.34
CA LEU A 172 5.14 -12.51 1.29
C LEU A 172 5.87 -13.28 0.19
N ALA A 173 6.84 -12.62 -0.44
CA ALA A 173 7.76 -13.24 -1.40
C ALA A 173 8.31 -14.57 -0.87
N PRO A 174 8.61 -15.56 -1.74
CA PRO A 174 8.91 -16.92 -1.32
C PRO A 174 10.03 -17.00 -0.26
N ASP A 175 11.08 -16.20 -0.44
CA ASP A 175 12.23 -16.14 0.48
C ASP A 175 11.87 -15.61 1.88
N LEU A 176 10.77 -14.88 1.99
CA LEU A 176 10.26 -14.28 3.23
C LEU A 176 9.09 -15.05 3.84
N SER A 177 8.40 -15.93 3.10
CA SER A 177 7.15 -16.55 3.55
C SER A 177 7.29 -17.30 4.88
N ASN A 178 8.46 -17.89 5.15
CA ASN A 178 8.76 -18.67 6.37
C ASN A 178 9.75 -17.99 7.32
N ILE A 179 9.95 -16.67 7.21
CA ILE A 179 10.97 -15.95 7.99
C ILE A 179 10.68 -15.91 9.50
N PHE A 180 9.42 -16.06 9.90
CA PHE A 180 8.97 -15.87 11.28
C PHE A 180 9.66 -16.80 12.29
N ALA A 181 9.79 -18.09 11.95
CA ALA A 181 10.47 -19.06 12.81
C ALA A 181 11.96 -18.71 12.99
N LYS A 182 12.63 -18.31 11.90
CA LYS A 182 14.04 -17.87 11.92
C LYS A 182 14.23 -16.65 12.83
N LEU A 183 13.33 -15.66 12.72
CA LEU A 183 13.34 -14.48 13.58
C LEU A 183 13.08 -14.84 15.05
N GLN A 184 12.15 -15.74 15.32
CA GLN A 184 11.84 -16.18 16.69
C GLN A 184 13.04 -16.84 17.35
N THR A 185 13.75 -17.72 16.63
CA THR A 185 15.00 -18.35 17.09
C THR A 185 16.05 -17.28 17.41
N LEU A 186 16.37 -16.40 16.44
CA LEU A 186 17.35 -15.33 16.65
C LEU A 186 16.99 -14.46 17.86
N LEU A 187 15.76 -13.95 17.94
CA LEU A 187 15.33 -13.05 19.00
C LEU A 187 15.39 -13.71 20.38
N SER A 188 15.17 -15.02 20.49
CA SER A 188 15.25 -15.75 21.76
C SER A 188 16.68 -15.86 22.29
N GLU A 189 17.68 -15.74 21.41
CA GLU A 189 19.09 -15.83 21.76
C GLU A 189 19.74 -14.48 22.08
N LEU A 190 19.12 -13.37 21.68
CA LEU A 190 19.65 -12.03 21.88
C LEU A 190 19.47 -11.57 23.33
N LYS A 191 20.54 -11.06 23.93
CA LYS A 191 20.44 -10.38 25.23
C LYS A 191 19.73 -9.05 25.05
N GLY A 192 18.74 -8.77 25.88
CA GLY A 192 17.98 -7.51 25.76
C GLY A 192 17.07 -7.47 24.53
N HIS A 193 16.62 -8.63 24.03
CA HIS A 193 15.77 -8.72 22.85
C HIS A 193 14.54 -7.80 22.92
N GLN A 194 14.00 -7.50 24.11
CA GLN A 194 12.86 -6.60 24.32
C GLN A 194 13.02 -5.19 23.74
N LEU A 195 14.24 -4.80 23.38
CA LEU A 195 14.54 -3.53 22.71
C LEU A 195 14.20 -3.55 21.21
N ILE A 196 13.82 -4.70 20.65
CA ILE A 196 13.45 -4.85 19.25
C ILE A 196 11.92 -4.74 19.10
N GLY A 197 11.46 -3.68 18.45
CA GLY A 197 10.02 -3.45 18.25
C GLY A 197 9.47 -4.01 16.94
N HIS A 198 10.30 -4.08 15.90
CA HIS A 198 9.93 -4.62 14.60
C HIS A 198 11.16 -4.91 13.74
N VAL A 199 10.94 -5.69 12.68
CA VAL A 199 11.91 -5.99 11.63
C VAL A 199 11.28 -5.62 10.29
N GLU A 200 11.91 -4.72 9.55
CA GLU A 200 11.55 -4.51 8.14
C GLU A 200 12.30 -5.51 7.28
N VAL A 201 11.61 -6.10 6.31
CA VAL A 201 12.14 -7.16 5.45
C VAL A 201 11.92 -6.79 4.00
N PHE A 202 12.94 -7.04 3.18
CA PHE A 202 12.96 -6.77 1.74
C PHE A 202 13.40 -8.03 1.00
N ALA A 203 12.76 -8.32 -0.14
CA ALA A 203 13.15 -9.35 -1.09
C ALA A 203 13.31 -8.69 -2.47
N THR A 204 14.44 -8.01 -2.66
CA THR A 204 14.76 -7.30 -3.90
C THR A 204 15.96 -7.97 -4.58
N ASN A 205 17.04 -7.25 -4.87
CA ASN A 205 18.32 -7.82 -5.27
C ASN A 205 18.92 -8.83 -4.26
N ALA A 206 18.55 -8.71 -2.98
CA ALA A 206 18.87 -9.66 -1.92
C ALA A 206 17.76 -9.65 -0.87
N VAL A 207 17.79 -10.64 0.03
CA VAL A 207 16.97 -10.60 1.25
C VAL A 207 17.67 -9.71 2.28
N THR A 208 17.00 -8.63 2.66
CA THR A 208 17.55 -7.63 3.58
C THR A 208 16.64 -7.46 4.78
N LEU A 209 17.21 -7.52 5.99
CA LEU A 209 16.51 -7.37 7.26
C LEU A 209 17.02 -6.13 7.99
N VAL A 210 16.09 -5.27 8.39
CA VAL A 210 16.39 -4.04 9.12
C VAL A 210 15.71 -4.12 10.47
N PHE A 211 16.51 -4.33 11.52
CA PHE A 211 16.02 -4.44 12.89
C PHE A 211 15.97 -3.05 13.53
N ARG A 212 14.80 -2.64 14.02
CA ARG A 212 14.71 -1.44 14.87
C ARG A 212 15.06 -1.82 16.31
N TYR A 213 16.23 -1.38 16.78
CA TYR A 213 16.80 -1.73 18.07
C TYR A 213 16.91 -0.48 18.97
N LEU A 214 16.11 -0.40 20.03
CA LEU A 214 16.05 0.75 20.93
C LEU A 214 17.13 0.67 22.02
N GLY A 215 18.39 0.83 21.64
CA GLY A 215 19.50 0.88 22.59
C GLY A 215 20.85 0.62 21.94
N LYS A 216 21.89 0.43 22.78
CA LYS A 216 23.24 0.14 22.29
C LYS A 216 23.40 -1.35 21.99
N LEU A 217 23.84 -1.67 20.77
CA LEU A 217 24.13 -3.04 20.36
C LEU A 217 25.39 -3.57 21.08
N SER A 218 25.26 -4.71 21.78
CA SER A 218 26.39 -5.36 22.44
C SER A 218 27.26 -6.14 21.44
N LYS A 219 28.54 -6.40 21.78
CA LYS A 219 29.43 -7.23 20.94
C LYS A 219 28.89 -8.64 20.71
N ASP A 220 28.26 -9.23 21.73
CA ASP A 220 27.65 -10.58 21.65
C ASP A 220 26.45 -10.58 20.70
N ASN A 221 25.52 -9.63 20.84
CA ASN A 221 24.38 -9.50 19.93
C ASN A 221 24.84 -9.23 18.49
N ARG A 222 25.87 -8.40 18.31
CA ARG A 222 26.46 -8.15 16.98
C ARG A 222 26.96 -9.46 16.35
N ALA A 223 27.69 -10.28 17.10
CA ALA A 223 28.17 -11.58 16.60
C ALA A 223 27.01 -12.51 16.21
N ARG A 224 25.92 -12.53 17.00
CA ARG A 224 24.71 -13.33 16.69
C ARG A 224 24.00 -12.87 15.41
N PHE A 225 23.85 -11.56 15.20
CA PHE A 225 23.29 -11.04 13.96
C PHE A 225 24.16 -11.38 12.74
N VAL A 226 25.48 -11.29 12.87
CA VAL A 226 26.46 -11.64 11.81
C VAL A 226 26.36 -13.13 11.47
N ALA A 227 26.34 -14.01 12.47
CA ALA A 227 26.19 -15.45 12.27
C ALA A 227 24.84 -15.80 11.62
N PHE A 228 23.76 -15.13 12.05
CA PHE A 228 22.43 -15.31 11.45
C PHE A 228 22.39 -14.86 9.99
N ALA A 229 23.06 -13.75 9.67
CA ALA A 229 23.18 -13.25 8.31
C ALA A 229 23.93 -14.25 7.41
N GLU A 230 25.06 -14.80 7.88
CA GLU A 230 25.84 -15.83 7.21
C GLU A 230 25.00 -17.11 6.97
N GLN A 231 24.39 -17.63 8.03
CA GLN A 231 23.62 -18.88 7.99
C GLN A 231 22.50 -18.85 6.95
N HIS A 232 21.90 -17.69 6.71
CA HIS A 232 20.77 -17.54 5.82
C HIS A 232 21.06 -16.75 4.54
N SER A 233 22.31 -16.30 4.34
CA SER A 233 22.70 -15.45 3.22
C SER A 233 21.86 -14.18 3.12
N TYR A 234 21.63 -13.52 4.26
CA TYR A 234 20.87 -12.27 4.35
C TYR A 234 21.79 -11.06 4.50
N GLN A 235 21.33 -9.91 4.02
CA GLN A 235 21.86 -8.62 4.47
C GLN A 235 21.16 -8.25 5.78
N VAL A 236 21.92 -7.91 6.82
CA VAL A 236 21.37 -7.55 8.14
C VAL A 236 21.86 -6.18 8.56
N LEU A 237 20.90 -5.26 8.71
CA LEU A 237 21.11 -3.91 9.19
C LEU A 237 20.39 -3.73 10.52
N VAL A 238 20.98 -2.93 11.40
CA VAL A 238 20.40 -2.58 12.70
C VAL A 238 20.29 -1.06 12.78
N GLU A 239 19.07 -0.57 12.93
CA GLU A 239 18.80 0.85 13.16
C GLU A 239 18.63 1.09 14.66
N ASP A 240 19.53 1.88 15.24
CA ASP A 240 19.41 2.38 16.60
C ASP A 240 18.81 3.81 16.64
N ASP A 241 18.82 4.45 17.80
CA ASP A 241 18.28 5.80 17.95
C ASP A 241 19.11 6.89 17.26
N GLN A 242 20.33 6.57 16.80
CA GLN A 242 21.25 7.51 16.18
C GLN A 242 21.42 7.25 14.68
N GLN A 243 21.66 5.99 14.28
CA GLN A 243 22.04 5.65 12.91
C GLN A 243 21.73 4.20 12.53
N LEU A 244 21.93 3.91 11.23
CA LEU A 244 21.81 2.60 10.65
C LEU A 244 23.18 1.93 10.54
N HIS A 245 23.32 0.74 11.09
CA HIS A 245 24.55 -0.06 11.06
C HIS A 245 24.38 -1.25 10.13
N ASP A 246 25.26 -1.38 9.13
CA ASP A 246 25.33 -2.57 8.30
C ASP A 246 26.24 -3.61 8.97
N LEU A 247 25.65 -4.68 9.50
CA LEU A 247 26.42 -5.70 10.20
C LEU A 247 27.11 -6.67 9.25
N THR A 248 26.69 -6.69 7.99
CA THR A 248 27.15 -7.60 6.94
C THR A 248 28.22 -6.98 6.03
N GLU A 249 28.56 -5.71 6.23
CA GLU A 249 29.62 -5.00 5.49
C GLU A 249 30.99 -5.68 5.62
N VAL A 250 31.32 -6.20 6.81
CA VAL A 250 32.59 -6.90 7.06
C VAL A 250 32.71 -8.18 6.24
N GLN A 251 31.61 -8.92 6.08
CA GLN A 251 31.56 -10.15 5.28
C GLN A 251 31.71 -9.85 3.77
N ARG A 252 31.46 -8.60 3.37
CA ARG A 252 31.60 -8.13 1.99
C ARG A 252 32.83 -7.25 1.78
N ASN A 253 33.91 -7.49 2.54
CA ASN A 253 35.17 -6.77 2.39
C ASN A 253 35.03 -5.23 2.46
N GLY A 254 34.12 -4.72 3.31
CA GLY A 254 33.87 -3.29 3.44
C GLY A 254 32.87 -2.72 2.42
N GLN A 255 32.23 -3.56 1.59
CA GLN A 255 31.17 -3.12 0.70
C GLN A 255 29.83 -3.06 1.42
N LYS A 256 29.20 -1.87 1.39
CA LYS A 256 27.87 -1.63 1.96
C LYS A 256 26.80 -2.47 1.25
N SER A 257 25.74 -2.79 1.98
CA SER A 257 24.54 -3.42 1.43
C SER A 257 23.92 -2.49 0.40
N GLU A 258 23.78 -2.99 -0.82
CA GLU A 258 23.01 -2.34 -1.86
C GLU A 258 21.57 -2.83 -1.82
N LEU A 259 20.65 -1.90 -2.00
CA LEU A 259 19.22 -2.14 -2.11
C LEU A 259 18.76 -1.54 -3.43
N TYR A 260 18.39 -2.40 -4.37
CA TYR A 260 17.88 -1.97 -5.67
C TYR A 260 16.86 -2.95 -6.23
N TYR A 261 16.08 -2.45 -7.18
CA TYR A 261 15.27 -3.28 -8.08
C TYR A 261 15.38 -2.73 -9.50
N ASP A 262 15.19 -3.60 -10.49
CA ASP A 262 15.18 -3.21 -11.89
C ASP A 262 13.74 -3.02 -12.38
N ILE A 263 13.51 -2.01 -13.21
CA ILE A 263 12.25 -1.77 -13.90
C ILE A 263 12.52 -1.26 -15.31
N ASP A 264 11.99 -1.97 -16.32
CA ASP A 264 12.21 -1.64 -17.74
C ASP A 264 13.71 -1.44 -18.08
N GLY A 265 14.59 -2.28 -17.49
CA GLY A 265 16.04 -2.19 -17.66
C GLY A 265 16.68 -0.92 -17.07
N CYS A 266 16.01 -0.23 -16.15
CA CYS A 266 16.57 0.82 -15.30
C CYS A 266 16.77 0.26 -13.89
N ARG A 267 17.94 0.49 -13.29
CA ARG A 267 18.21 0.12 -11.89
C ARG A 267 17.79 1.25 -10.96
N ILE A 268 16.87 0.97 -10.04
CA ILE A 268 16.41 1.94 -9.03
C ILE A 268 17.02 1.58 -7.68
N ASN A 269 18.02 2.36 -7.26
CA ASN A 269 18.61 2.23 -5.93
C ASN A 269 17.73 2.93 -4.89
N PHE A 270 17.66 2.32 -3.70
CA PHE A 270 16.89 2.81 -2.57
C PHE A 270 17.60 2.51 -1.24
N THR A 271 17.07 3.03 -0.15
CA THR A 271 17.48 2.75 1.22
C THR A 271 16.32 2.15 2.00
N ALA A 272 16.58 1.55 3.15
CA ALA A 272 15.55 0.96 4.01
C ALA A 272 14.36 1.89 4.31
N LYS A 273 14.62 3.20 4.41
CA LYS A 273 13.61 4.22 4.75
C LYS A 273 12.72 4.61 3.58
N ASP A 274 13.13 4.27 2.36
CA ASP A 274 12.45 4.72 1.18
C ASP A 274 11.20 3.89 0.89
N PHE A 275 10.25 4.55 0.25
CA PHE A 275 9.07 3.90 -0.28
C PHE A 275 9.45 3.17 -1.59
N ILE A 276 9.03 1.91 -1.67
CA ILE A 276 9.04 1.13 -2.90
C ILE A 276 7.68 0.43 -3.02
N GLN A 277 7.22 0.21 -4.24
CA GLN A 277 6.01 -0.56 -4.45
C GLN A 277 6.17 -1.98 -3.91
N VAL A 278 5.18 -2.50 -3.19
CA VAL A 278 5.34 -3.79 -2.49
C VAL A 278 5.20 -5.00 -3.41
N ASN A 279 4.55 -4.83 -4.57
CA ASN A 279 4.36 -5.87 -5.57
C ASN A 279 5.23 -5.55 -6.79
N ALA A 280 6.35 -6.26 -6.95
CA ALA A 280 7.32 -5.99 -8.03
C ALA A 280 6.72 -6.22 -9.41
N GLU A 281 6.03 -7.35 -9.59
CA GLU A 281 5.47 -7.74 -10.89
C GLU A 281 4.41 -6.73 -11.33
N LEU A 282 3.49 -6.37 -10.43
CA LEU A 282 2.46 -5.39 -10.76
C LEU A 282 3.04 -3.99 -10.96
N ASN A 283 4.06 -3.58 -10.20
CA ASN A 283 4.73 -2.30 -10.42
C ASN A 283 5.34 -2.21 -11.83
N ALA A 284 6.00 -3.27 -12.30
CA ALA A 284 6.56 -3.31 -13.65
C ALA A 284 5.45 -3.19 -14.71
N LYS A 285 4.36 -3.97 -14.56
CA LYS A 285 3.20 -3.88 -15.45
C LYS A 285 2.54 -2.50 -15.41
N MET A 286 2.47 -1.87 -14.23
CA MET A 286 1.89 -0.55 -14.02
C MET A 286 2.70 0.53 -14.76
N ALA A 287 4.03 0.50 -14.63
CA ALA A 287 4.89 1.44 -15.37
C ALA A 287 4.76 1.27 -16.89
N MET A 288 4.69 0.03 -17.38
CA MET A 288 4.47 -0.22 -18.80
C MET A 288 3.09 0.25 -19.27
N GLN A 289 2.03 -0.02 -18.49
CA GLN A 289 0.70 0.44 -18.81
C GLN A 289 0.61 1.97 -18.86
N ALA A 290 1.30 2.66 -17.93
CA ALA A 290 1.40 4.11 -17.90
C ALA A 290 2.04 4.67 -19.18
N ILE A 291 3.17 4.09 -19.59
CA ILE A 291 3.86 4.43 -20.84
C ILE A 291 2.93 4.22 -22.05
N ASP A 292 2.24 3.08 -22.10
CA ASP A 292 1.34 2.74 -23.21
C ASP A 292 0.14 3.70 -23.27
N TRP A 293 -0.47 4.04 -22.14
CA TRP A 293 -1.63 4.94 -22.08
C TRP A 293 -1.27 6.40 -22.42
N LEU A 294 -0.08 6.84 -22.02
CA LEU A 294 0.41 8.17 -22.36
C LEU A 294 0.78 8.30 -23.85
N GLU A 295 0.97 7.18 -24.56
CA GLU A 295 1.35 7.12 -25.98
C GLU A 295 2.61 7.97 -26.26
N LEU A 296 3.67 7.67 -25.51
CA LEU A 296 4.88 8.48 -25.48
C LEU A 296 5.66 8.43 -26.79
N THR A 297 6.18 9.58 -27.20
CA THR A 297 7.03 9.78 -28.37
C THR A 297 8.32 10.53 -28.01
N LYS A 298 9.32 10.46 -28.89
CA LYS A 298 10.60 11.17 -28.72
C LYS A 298 10.48 12.70 -28.69
N ALA A 299 9.32 13.26 -29.05
CA ALA A 299 9.06 14.70 -29.01
C ALA A 299 8.49 15.18 -27.66
N ASP A 300 8.02 14.26 -26.81
CA ASP A 300 7.25 14.61 -25.61
C ASP A 300 8.12 15.20 -24.49
N ASN A 301 7.56 16.19 -23.80
CA ASN A 301 8.06 16.70 -22.53
C ASN A 301 7.11 16.21 -21.43
N VAL A 302 7.61 15.36 -20.54
CA VAL A 302 6.80 14.72 -19.51
C VAL A 302 7.07 15.32 -18.13
N LEU A 303 6.01 15.61 -17.39
CA LEU A 303 6.07 16.01 -16.00
C LEU A 303 5.63 14.83 -15.11
N ASP A 304 6.48 14.42 -14.18
CA ASP A 304 6.22 13.37 -13.20
C ASP A 304 6.09 13.98 -11.80
N LEU A 305 4.88 13.99 -11.25
CA LEU A 305 4.59 14.55 -9.93
C LEU A 305 4.52 13.44 -8.89
N PHE A 306 5.09 13.71 -7.71
CA PHE A 306 5.31 12.71 -6.67
C PHE A 306 6.28 11.62 -7.16
N SER A 307 7.35 12.05 -7.85
CA SER A 307 8.22 11.16 -8.62
C SER A 307 8.99 10.14 -7.77
N GLY A 308 9.08 10.36 -6.45
CA GLY A 308 9.76 9.47 -5.52
C GLY A 308 11.20 9.18 -5.96
N LEU A 309 11.50 7.90 -6.22
CA LEU A 309 12.83 7.42 -6.64
C LEU A 309 13.04 7.42 -8.17
N GLY A 310 12.07 7.89 -8.96
CA GLY A 310 12.09 7.83 -10.41
C GLY A 310 11.47 6.55 -11.00
N ASN A 311 10.52 5.92 -10.30
CA ASN A 311 9.89 4.66 -10.71
C ASN A 311 9.22 4.75 -12.10
N PHE A 312 8.57 5.87 -12.41
CA PHE A 312 8.06 6.15 -13.75
C PHE A 312 9.02 7.01 -14.56
N SER A 313 9.65 8.00 -13.91
CA SER A 313 10.50 8.98 -14.60
C SER A 313 11.59 8.32 -15.45
N LEU A 314 12.31 7.31 -14.93
CA LEU A 314 13.43 6.71 -15.65
C LEU A 314 12.99 5.81 -16.82
N PRO A 315 11.99 4.91 -16.67
CA PRO A 315 11.40 4.24 -17.84
C PRO A 315 10.87 5.22 -18.90
N ILE A 316 10.22 6.31 -18.49
CA ILE A 316 9.70 7.33 -19.42
C ILE A 316 10.85 8.03 -20.15
N ALA A 317 11.93 8.38 -19.45
CA ALA A 317 13.09 9.10 -20.01
C ALA A 317 13.73 8.37 -21.21
N LYS A 318 13.67 7.03 -21.25
CA LYS A 318 14.13 6.24 -22.42
C LYS A 318 13.38 6.55 -23.71
N ARG A 319 12.17 7.10 -23.64
CA ARG A 319 11.22 7.17 -24.76
C ARG A 319 10.92 8.60 -25.22
N VAL A 320 11.26 9.61 -24.41
CA VAL A 320 10.79 11.00 -24.61
C VAL A 320 11.93 11.99 -24.79
N LYS A 321 11.59 13.25 -25.08
CA LYS A 321 12.58 14.32 -25.21
C LYS A 321 13.17 14.67 -23.85
N GLN A 322 12.32 14.90 -22.85
CA GLN A 322 12.75 15.18 -21.47
C GLN A 322 11.69 14.76 -20.45
N VAL A 323 12.16 14.48 -19.25
CA VAL A 323 11.33 14.23 -18.06
C VAL A 323 11.72 15.20 -16.95
N VAL A 324 10.74 15.79 -16.31
CA VAL A 324 10.93 16.57 -15.08
C VAL A 324 10.13 15.91 -13.96
N GLY A 325 10.82 15.46 -12.92
CA GLY A 325 10.21 14.94 -11.70
C GLY A 325 10.10 16.01 -10.62
N ILE A 326 9.00 16.02 -9.87
CA ILE A 326 8.86 16.82 -8.64
C ILE A 326 8.54 15.89 -7.47
N GLU A 327 9.26 16.08 -6.37
CA GLU A 327 9.11 15.30 -5.14
C GLU A 327 9.16 16.24 -3.91
N GLY A 328 8.41 15.91 -2.87
CA GLY A 328 8.31 16.72 -1.66
C GLY A 328 9.52 16.61 -0.73
N VAL A 329 10.24 15.49 -0.79
CA VAL A 329 11.36 15.19 0.13
C VAL A 329 12.70 15.32 -0.59
N GLN A 330 13.57 16.23 -0.13
CA GLN A 330 14.88 16.48 -0.74
C GLN A 330 15.74 15.22 -0.87
N THR A 331 15.79 14.37 0.17
CA THR A 331 16.58 13.13 0.13
C THR A 331 16.11 12.13 -0.93
N MET A 332 14.83 12.21 -1.34
CA MET A 332 14.30 11.41 -2.45
C MET A 332 14.66 12.03 -3.81
N VAL A 333 14.63 13.37 -3.92
CA VAL A 333 15.09 14.11 -5.11
C VAL A 333 16.56 13.80 -5.41
N ASP A 334 17.42 13.85 -4.39
CA ASP A 334 18.83 13.52 -4.52
C ASP A 334 18.98 12.08 -5.03
N ARG A 335 18.21 11.14 -4.46
CA ARG A 335 18.27 9.72 -4.85
C ARG A 335 17.72 9.44 -6.24
N ALA A 336 16.68 10.14 -6.66
CA ALA A 336 16.15 10.05 -8.02
C ALA A 336 17.16 10.58 -9.04
N SER A 337 17.87 11.67 -8.68
CA SER A 337 18.95 12.25 -9.49
C SER A 337 20.15 11.31 -9.59
N ASP A 338 20.54 10.67 -8.48
CA ASP A 338 21.57 9.63 -8.46
C ASP A 338 21.17 8.43 -9.32
N ASN A 339 19.89 8.00 -9.24
CA ASN A 339 19.37 6.92 -10.09
C ASN A 339 19.38 7.32 -11.57
N ALA A 340 18.99 8.53 -11.94
CA ALA A 340 19.11 8.99 -13.34
C ALA A 340 20.56 8.95 -13.83
N SER A 341 21.50 9.45 -13.02
CA SER A 341 22.92 9.45 -13.34
C SER A 341 23.48 8.02 -13.48
N ALA A 342 23.13 7.13 -12.55
CA ALA A 342 23.53 5.71 -12.58
C ALA A 342 22.98 4.96 -13.79
N ASN A 343 21.85 5.41 -14.34
CA ASN A 343 21.25 4.87 -15.57
C ASN A 343 21.62 5.67 -16.83
N GLN A 344 22.54 6.63 -16.74
CA GLN A 344 23.01 7.46 -17.86
C GLN A 344 21.85 8.23 -18.55
N MET A 345 20.92 8.78 -17.75
CA MET A 345 19.76 9.53 -18.23
C MET A 345 20.00 11.04 -18.13
N ASP A 346 20.55 11.63 -19.19
CA ASP A 346 20.85 13.07 -19.24
C ASP A 346 19.60 13.95 -19.47
N ASN A 347 18.48 13.34 -19.86
CA ASN A 347 17.22 14.02 -20.16
C ASN A 347 16.19 13.95 -19.02
N CYS A 348 16.62 13.64 -17.79
CA CYS A 348 15.77 13.54 -16.61
C CYS A 348 16.25 14.50 -15.51
N GLN A 349 15.38 15.39 -15.04
CA GLN A 349 15.69 16.37 -13.99
C GLN A 349 14.70 16.23 -12.83
N PHE A 350 15.15 16.43 -11.59
CA PHE A 350 14.30 16.36 -10.40
C PHE A 350 14.36 17.64 -9.57
N TYR A 351 13.22 18.03 -9.01
CA TYR A 351 13.08 19.24 -8.19
C TYR A 351 12.35 18.94 -6.89
N GLN A 352 12.74 19.63 -5.82
CA GLN A 352 12.03 19.59 -4.55
C GLN A 352 10.95 20.67 -4.52
N ALA A 353 9.71 20.28 -4.22
CA ALA A 353 8.63 21.22 -3.94
C ALA A 353 7.51 20.56 -3.12
N ASP A 354 6.84 21.32 -2.24
CA ASP A 354 5.68 20.82 -1.51
C ASP A 354 4.43 20.77 -2.39
N LEU A 355 4.21 19.60 -3.00
CA LEU A 355 3.05 19.32 -3.85
C LEU A 355 1.70 19.34 -3.11
N ASN A 356 1.70 19.44 -1.77
CA ASN A 356 0.49 19.55 -0.95
C ASN A 356 0.20 20.98 -0.49
N ALA A 357 1.05 21.97 -0.84
CA ALA A 357 0.84 23.36 -0.48
C ALA A 357 -0.49 23.89 -1.03
N GLU A 358 -1.19 24.74 -0.25
CA GLU A 358 -2.44 25.37 -0.68
C GLU A 358 -2.25 26.28 -1.90
N GLN A 359 -1.08 26.90 -2.00
CA GLN A 359 -0.67 27.75 -3.12
C GLN A 359 0.62 27.21 -3.71
N PHE A 360 0.50 26.11 -4.45
CA PHE A 360 1.63 25.51 -5.13
C PHE A 360 2.20 26.45 -6.21
N GLN A 361 3.52 26.52 -6.26
CA GLN A 361 4.27 27.23 -7.30
C GLN A 361 5.29 26.29 -7.90
N TRP A 362 5.47 26.36 -9.22
CA TRP A 362 6.47 25.57 -9.91
C TRP A 362 7.88 25.93 -9.42
N PRO A 363 8.76 24.96 -9.14
CA PRO A 363 10.09 25.21 -8.59
C PRO A 363 11.12 25.71 -9.62
N TRP A 364 10.72 25.93 -10.87
CA TRP A 364 11.59 26.41 -11.93
C TRP A 364 11.29 27.88 -12.29
N PRO A 365 12.33 28.67 -12.61
CA PRO A 365 12.18 30.11 -12.88
C PRO A 365 11.64 30.42 -14.28
N GLU A 366 11.79 29.51 -15.24
CA GLU A 366 11.45 29.72 -16.65
C GLU A 366 10.19 28.95 -17.05
N ALA A 367 9.38 29.51 -17.95
CA ALA A 367 8.20 28.81 -18.47
C ALA A 367 8.62 27.50 -19.16
N ARG A 368 8.14 26.38 -18.64
CA ARG A 368 8.32 25.04 -19.22
C ARG A 368 7.01 24.55 -19.83
N THR A 369 7.12 23.80 -20.93
CA THR A 369 5.96 23.20 -21.61
C THR A 369 5.99 21.69 -21.41
N PHE A 370 4.86 21.14 -20.97
CA PHE A 370 4.66 19.70 -20.79
C PHE A 370 3.38 19.30 -21.51
N ASN A 371 3.47 18.32 -22.40
CA ASN A 371 2.31 17.80 -23.11
C ASN A 371 1.80 16.48 -22.51
N LYS A 372 2.54 15.89 -21.59
CA LYS A 372 2.14 14.71 -20.82
C LYS A 372 2.43 14.93 -19.34
N VAL A 373 1.49 14.55 -18.48
CA VAL A 373 1.68 14.59 -17.01
C VAL A 373 1.36 13.21 -16.45
N ILE A 374 2.17 12.76 -15.50
CA ILE A 374 1.87 11.62 -14.63
C ILE A 374 1.89 12.07 -13.18
N LEU A 375 0.97 11.54 -12.37
CA LEU A 375 0.94 11.76 -10.93
C LEU A 375 0.64 10.47 -10.17
N ASP A 376 1.42 10.18 -9.13
CA ASP A 376 1.22 9.06 -8.19
C ASP A 376 1.26 9.53 -6.73
N PRO A 377 0.28 10.35 -6.28
CA PRO A 377 0.28 10.88 -4.93
C PRO A 377 0.02 9.82 -3.86
N ALA A 378 0.42 10.16 -2.64
CA ALA A 378 -0.02 9.45 -1.44
C ALA A 378 -1.55 9.57 -1.23
N ARG A 379 -2.07 8.93 -0.17
CA ARG A 379 -3.52 8.87 0.13
C ARG A 379 -4.25 10.21 0.19
N ALA A 380 -3.55 11.31 0.48
CA ALA A 380 -4.13 12.66 0.50
C ALA A 380 -4.63 13.14 -0.88
N GLY A 381 -4.17 12.51 -1.97
CA GLY A 381 -4.42 12.93 -3.34
C GLY A 381 -3.51 14.09 -3.76
N ALA A 382 -3.87 14.74 -4.86
CA ALA A 382 -3.11 15.79 -5.51
C ALA A 382 -3.75 17.18 -5.36
N HIS A 383 -4.50 17.42 -4.28
CA HIS A 383 -5.27 18.66 -4.06
C HIS A 383 -4.45 19.95 -4.30
N GLY A 384 -3.21 20.00 -3.82
CA GLY A 384 -2.36 21.20 -3.95
C GLY A 384 -1.93 21.51 -5.39
N VAL A 385 -1.86 20.50 -6.26
CA VAL A 385 -1.26 20.62 -7.61
C VAL A 385 -2.23 20.35 -8.74
N ILE A 386 -3.40 19.76 -8.47
CA ILE A 386 -4.33 19.34 -9.54
C ILE A 386 -4.84 20.52 -10.38
N LYS A 387 -5.07 21.68 -9.75
CA LYS A 387 -5.44 22.91 -10.47
C LYS A 387 -4.28 23.45 -11.33
N PRO A 388 -3.07 23.67 -10.78
CA PRO A 388 -1.89 23.98 -11.61
C PRO A 388 -1.67 22.99 -12.77
N VAL A 389 -1.86 21.69 -12.55
CA VAL A 389 -1.76 20.66 -13.60
C VAL A 389 -2.81 20.87 -14.70
N ALA A 390 -4.05 21.19 -14.32
CA ALA A 390 -5.10 21.46 -15.30
C ALA A 390 -4.79 22.70 -16.15
N GLU A 391 -4.18 23.72 -15.55
CA GLU A 391 -3.75 24.97 -16.17
C GLU A 391 -2.54 24.82 -17.11
N LEU A 392 -1.68 23.79 -16.91
CA LEU A 392 -0.59 23.46 -17.85
C LEU A 392 -1.10 23.13 -19.26
N GLY A 393 -2.34 22.63 -19.37
CA GLY A 393 -2.94 22.29 -20.66
C GLY A 393 -2.28 21.10 -21.38
N ALA A 394 -1.69 20.16 -20.64
CA ALA A 394 -1.12 18.94 -21.21
C ALA A 394 -2.18 18.12 -21.97
N ASP A 395 -1.80 17.48 -23.09
CA ASP A 395 -2.70 16.67 -23.91
C ASP A 395 -3.26 15.48 -23.12
N LYS A 396 -2.40 14.86 -22.29
CA LYS A 396 -2.74 13.71 -21.46
C LYS A 396 -2.25 13.87 -20.02
N VAL A 397 -3.11 13.52 -19.08
CA VAL A 397 -2.80 13.45 -17.64
C VAL A 397 -3.11 12.04 -17.16
N LEU A 398 -2.10 11.31 -16.71
CA LEU A 398 -2.24 9.99 -16.12
C LEU A 398 -2.18 10.09 -14.59
N TYR A 399 -3.26 9.68 -13.93
CA TYR A 399 -3.37 9.70 -12.48
C TYR A 399 -3.39 8.27 -11.93
N ILE A 400 -2.39 7.93 -11.12
CA ILE A 400 -2.34 6.71 -10.30
C ILE A 400 -2.64 7.06 -8.83
N ALA A 401 -3.51 6.32 -8.16
CA ALA A 401 -3.80 6.58 -6.74
C ALA A 401 -4.13 5.31 -5.96
N CYS A 402 -3.66 5.27 -4.72
CA CYS A 402 -4.03 4.25 -3.73
C CYS A 402 -5.31 4.59 -2.94
N ASP A 403 -5.91 5.77 -3.17
CA ASP A 403 -7.21 6.17 -2.61
C ASP A 403 -8.11 6.72 -3.72
N ALA A 404 -9.13 5.94 -4.08
CA ALA A 404 -10.06 6.28 -5.15
C ALA A 404 -10.99 7.46 -4.78
N ALA A 405 -11.18 7.77 -3.49
CA ALA A 405 -12.04 8.88 -3.09
C ALA A 405 -11.35 10.23 -3.34
N THR A 406 -10.06 10.34 -2.99
CA THR A 406 -9.29 11.55 -3.27
C THR A 406 -9.02 11.71 -4.76
N MET A 407 -8.75 10.62 -5.50
CA MET A 407 -8.70 10.65 -6.97
C MET A 407 -10.02 11.15 -7.58
N ALA A 408 -11.17 10.64 -7.14
CA ALA A 408 -12.47 11.08 -7.67
C ALA A 408 -12.76 12.57 -7.38
N ARG A 409 -12.36 13.08 -6.20
CA ARG A 409 -12.43 14.51 -5.89
C ARG A 409 -11.56 15.32 -6.85
N ASP A 410 -10.31 14.91 -7.05
CA ASP A 410 -9.33 15.65 -7.86
C ASP A 410 -9.68 15.59 -9.37
N CYS A 411 -10.26 14.47 -9.82
CA CYS A 411 -10.84 14.28 -11.15
C CYS A 411 -11.84 15.38 -11.51
N LYS A 412 -12.70 15.80 -10.57
CA LYS A 412 -13.67 16.88 -10.79
C LYS A 412 -13.02 18.17 -11.28
N THR A 413 -11.83 18.50 -10.77
CA THR A 413 -11.08 19.70 -11.19
C THR A 413 -10.56 19.57 -12.63
N LEU A 414 -10.07 18.39 -13.02
CA LEU A 414 -9.64 18.13 -14.40
C LEU A 414 -10.83 18.21 -15.36
N LEU A 415 -11.95 17.57 -15.02
CA LEU A 415 -13.18 17.60 -15.83
C LEU A 415 -13.68 19.03 -16.05
N ALA A 416 -13.76 19.82 -14.97
CA ALA A 416 -14.16 21.23 -15.04
C ALA A 416 -13.21 22.10 -15.89
N SER A 417 -11.97 21.64 -16.07
CA SER A 417 -10.95 22.32 -16.87
C SER A 417 -10.89 21.81 -18.32
N GLY A 418 -11.89 21.06 -18.80
CA GLY A 418 -11.95 20.58 -20.17
C GLY A 418 -11.10 19.34 -20.44
N TYR A 419 -10.92 18.47 -19.45
CA TYR A 419 -10.46 17.11 -19.68
C TYR A 419 -11.65 16.15 -19.68
N ARG A 420 -11.50 15.02 -20.38
CA ARG A 420 -12.40 13.86 -20.24
C ARG A 420 -11.64 12.70 -19.64
N LEU A 421 -12.32 11.90 -18.80
CA LEU A 421 -11.80 10.60 -18.38
C LEU A 421 -11.87 9.64 -19.58
N GLU A 422 -10.73 9.23 -20.09
CA GLU A 422 -10.63 8.37 -21.27
C GLU A 422 -10.55 6.88 -20.90
N LYS A 423 -9.77 6.55 -19.88
CA LYS A 423 -9.53 5.16 -19.43
C LYS A 423 -9.44 5.09 -17.92
N ILE A 424 -9.91 4.01 -17.32
CA ILE A 424 -9.69 3.73 -15.90
C ILE A 424 -9.53 2.23 -15.66
N ALA A 425 -8.55 1.84 -14.83
CA ALA A 425 -8.29 0.46 -14.46
C ALA A 425 -8.10 0.30 -12.96
N LEU A 426 -8.55 -0.83 -12.44
CA LEU A 426 -8.14 -1.34 -11.13
C LEU A 426 -6.74 -1.93 -11.26
N LEU A 427 -5.83 -1.54 -10.36
CA LEU A 427 -4.53 -2.17 -10.18
C LEU A 427 -4.60 -3.04 -8.92
N ASP A 428 -4.49 -4.35 -9.06
CA ASP A 428 -4.62 -5.26 -7.91
C ASP A 428 -3.31 -5.42 -7.13
N MET A 429 -2.76 -4.30 -6.64
CA MET A 429 -1.46 -4.22 -5.97
C MET A 429 -1.41 -5.00 -4.66
N PHE A 430 -2.57 -5.17 -4.02
CA PHE A 430 -2.73 -5.81 -2.72
C PHE A 430 -3.84 -6.86 -2.77
N ALA A 431 -3.59 -7.92 -3.51
CA ALA A 431 -4.41 -9.13 -3.51
C ALA A 431 -4.73 -9.61 -2.09
N GLN A 432 -5.91 -10.18 -1.89
CA GLN A 432 -6.45 -10.67 -0.62
C GLN A 432 -6.81 -9.56 0.38
N THR A 433 -6.83 -8.29 -0.03
CA THR A 433 -7.08 -7.13 0.86
C THR A 433 -8.15 -6.20 0.30
N ARG A 434 -8.74 -5.35 1.15
CA ARG A 434 -9.70 -4.33 0.71
C ARG A 434 -9.08 -3.10 0.03
N HIS A 435 -7.75 -3.05 -0.06
CA HIS A 435 -7.06 -1.93 -0.70
C HIS A 435 -7.32 -1.94 -2.20
N VAL A 436 -7.50 -0.74 -2.73
CA VAL A 436 -7.68 -0.49 -4.16
C VAL A 436 -6.58 0.45 -4.59
N GLU A 437 -6.08 0.22 -5.79
CA GLU A 437 -5.22 1.15 -6.48
C GLU A 437 -5.79 1.33 -7.88
N THR A 438 -5.75 2.54 -8.40
CA THR A 438 -6.50 2.93 -9.58
C THR A 438 -5.59 3.73 -10.49
N MET A 439 -5.65 3.46 -11.78
CA MET A 439 -5.01 4.25 -12.82
C MET A 439 -6.10 4.85 -13.71
N ALA A 440 -6.05 6.16 -13.93
CA ALA A 440 -6.99 6.89 -14.76
C ALA A 440 -6.24 7.75 -15.77
N LEU A 441 -6.61 7.68 -17.04
CA LEU A 441 -6.10 8.54 -18.10
C LEU A 441 -7.12 9.62 -18.43
N PHE A 442 -6.68 10.86 -18.42
CA PHE A 442 -7.45 12.00 -18.86
C PHE A 442 -6.87 12.57 -20.15
N HIS A 443 -7.74 13.01 -21.04
CA HIS A 443 -7.37 13.64 -22.30
C HIS A 443 -7.99 15.02 -22.40
N LYS A 444 -7.21 16.02 -22.83
CA LYS A 444 -7.71 17.39 -23.05
C LYS A 444 -8.68 17.40 -24.23
N THR A 445 -9.88 17.94 -24.04
CA THR A 445 -10.91 18.00 -25.10
C THR A 445 -10.85 19.29 -25.89
#